data_AF-A0A919MZT7-F1
#
_entry.id   AF-A0A919MZT7-F1
#
_cell.length_a   1.000
_cell.length_b   1.000
_cell.length_c   1.000
_cell.angle_alpha   90.00
_cell.angle_beta   90.00
_cell.angle_gamma   90.00
#
_symmetry.space_group_name_H-M   'P 1'
#
loop_
_entity.id
_entity.type
_entity.pdbx_description
1 polymer ?
#
loop_
_entity_poly.entity_id
_entity_poly.type
_entity_poly.pdbx_seq_one_letter_code
_entity_poly.pdbx_strand_id
1 'polypeptide(L)'
;MTAEIVRPRKNVGAKGRQLSPEQAAAAAMVAEARQRGLALTGPDGLLKLFTKNVLETALNEEMTEHLGHEKNQADNGRVSTNVRNGRRSKTVVSDAAGEVSIDVPRDREGTFEPKIVRRRQRRLGEVDEMVLSLYAKGLTTGEISAHFAEIYGASISKETVSRITDKVVAEMTEWSSRPLDVVYVAVFIDAIVVKVRDGQVANRPVYAAIGVTVDGRKDVLGLWAGTGGEGAKFWMSVLVDLKNRGVSDVFFLVCDGLKGLPGVVEAVWPQTIVQTCIIHLIRNTFRLTSRRDSDAIKKDIKPIYTAPNADAALAALDDLEENWGTQYRAMIRLWRNAWNEFIPFSTTTSRSAR
;
A
#
# COMPACT_ATOMS: atom_id res chain seq x y z
N MET A 1 45.04 -40.21 41.99
CA MET A 1 44.00 -40.49 40.99
C MET A 1 43.19 -39.22 40.81
N THR A 2 43.12 -38.76 39.57
CA THR A 2 42.81 -37.40 39.12
C THR A 2 41.38 -36.97 39.42
N ALA A 3 41.20 -35.89 40.19
CA ALA A 3 39.93 -35.20 40.33
C ALA A 3 39.69 -34.35 39.08
N GLU A 4 38.70 -34.75 38.28
CA GLU A 4 38.21 -33.99 37.13
C GLU A 4 37.62 -32.66 37.60
N ILE A 5 38.19 -31.57 37.08
CA ILE A 5 37.68 -30.21 37.23
C ILE A 5 36.41 -30.11 36.39
N VAL A 6 35.25 -30.15 37.05
CA VAL A 6 33.94 -29.86 36.45
C VAL A 6 33.94 -28.41 35.98
N ARG A 7 34.01 -28.20 34.65
CA ARG A 7 33.83 -26.89 34.02
C ARG A 7 32.37 -26.44 34.16
N PRO A 8 32.09 -25.16 34.47
CA PRO A 8 30.72 -24.67 34.54
C PRO A 8 30.08 -24.74 33.15
N ARG A 9 28.89 -25.35 33.06
CA ARG A 9 28.06 -25.35 31.85
C ARG A 9 27.77 -23.90 31.46
N LYS A 10 28.25 -23.49 30.28
CA LYS A 10 27.86 -22.21 29.66
C LYS A 10 26.33 -22.17 29.59
N ASN A 11 25.77 -21.16 30.24
CA ASN A 11 24.37 -20.81 30.14
C ASN A 11 24.11 -20.37 28.68
N VAL A 12 23.59 -21.27 27.85
CA VAL A 12 23.16 -20.93 26.49
C VAL A 12 21.88 -20.13 26.64
N GLY A 13 22.02 -18.82 26.78
CA GLY A 13 20.90 -17.89 26.73
C GLY A 13 20.07 -18.19 25.49
N ALA A 14 18.76 -18.37 25.68
CA ALA A 14 17.81 -18.49 24.60
C ALA A 14 18.08 -17.36 23.59
N LYS A 15 18.49 -17.74 22.38
CA LYS A 15 18.65 -16.78 21.27
C LYS A 15 17.30 -16.09 21.10
N GLY A 16 17.20 -14.84 21.55
CA GLY A 16 16.08 -13.98 21.26
C GLY A 16 15.84 -14.00 19.76
N ARG A 17 14.64 -14.39 19.35
CA ARG A 17 14.26 -14.47 17.94
C ARG A 17 14.41 -13.07 17.35
N GLN A 18 15.45 -12.88 16.55
CA GLN A 18 15.70 -11.61 15.87
C GLN A 18 14.55 -11.41 14.88
N LEU A 19 13.67 -10.45 15.18
CA LEU A 19 12.57 -10.08 14.31
C LEU A 19 13.16 -9.60 12.98
N SER A 20 12.55 -10.00 11.86
CA SER A 20 12.94 -9.43 10.57
C SER A 20 12.71 -7.91 10.58
N PRO A 21 13.40 -7.14 9.72
CA PRO A 21 13.21 -5.70 9.63
C PRO A 21 11.73 -5.31 9.42
N GLU A 22 10.98 -6.14 8.69
CA GLU A 22 9.55 -5.98 8.44
C GLU A 22 8.69 -6.24 9.69
N GLN A 23 9.06 -7.23 10.51
CA GLN A 23 8.37 -7.53 11.76
C GLN A 23 8.58 -6.43 12.81
N ALA A 24 9.75 -5.80 12.83
CA ALA A 24 10.04 -4.66 13.70
C ALA A 24 9.24 -3.40 13.27
N ALA A 25 9.09 -3.17 11.96
CA ALA A 25 8.31 -2.07 11.42
C ALA A 25 6.80 -2.22 11.69
N ALA A 26 6.27 -3.44 11.55
CA ALA A 26 4.87 -3.72 11.88
C ALA A 26 4.56 -3.50 13.37
N ALA A 27 5.47 -3.90 14.26
CA ALA A 27 5.32 -3.65 15.70
C ALA A 27 5.35 -2.15 16.05
N ALA A 28 6.16 -1.35 15.36
CA ALA A 28 6.23 0.10 15.55
C ALA A 28 4.94 0.80 15.09
N MET A 29 4.34 0.40 13.97
CA MET A 29 3.08 0.94 13.47
C MET A 29 1.89 0.65 14.41
N VAL A 30 1.85 -0.55 14.99
CA VAL A 30 0.82 -0.93 15.97
C VAL A 30 0.97 -0.14 17.28
N ALA A 31 2.20 0.16 17.70
CA ALA A 31 2.46 1.01 18.86
C ALA A 31 2.04 2.47 18.62
N GLU A 32 2.25 2.99 17.41
CA GLU A 32 1.90 4.35 17.02
C GLU A 32 0.37 4.55 16.88
N ALA A 33 -0.34 3.55 16.34
CA ALA A 33 -1.81 3.55 16.27
C ALA A 33 -2.47 3.61 17.66
N ARG A 34 -1.87 2.96 18.67
CA ARG A 34 -2.34 3.00 20.07
C ARG A 34 -2.14 4.36 20.74
N GLN A 35 -1.12 5.13 20.35
CA GLN A 35 -0.88 6.47 20.91
C GLN A 35 -1.86 7.53 20.39
N ARG A 36 -2.57 7.27 19.27
CA ARG A 36 -3.45 8.25 18.60
C ARG A 36 -4.94 8.12 18.96
N GLY A 37 -5.32 7.26 19.91
CA GLY A 37 -6.68 7.24 20.49
C GLY A 37 -7.82 6.74 19.58
N LEU A 38 -7.53 6.25 18.37
CA LEU A 38 -8.51 5.57 17.52
C LEU A 38 -8.79 4.17 18.07
N ALA A 39 -10.01 3.96 18.57
CA ALA A 39 -10.48 2.63 18.94
C ALA A 39 -10.94 1.88 17.67
N LEU A 40 -9.97 1.48 16.83
CA LEU A 40 -10.20 0.48 15.77
C LEU A 40 -10.82 -0.80 16.37
N THR A 41 -10.45 -1.10 17.61
CA THR A 41 -10.90 -2.22 18.42
C THR A 41 -11.62 -1.70 19.67
N GLY A 42 -12.67 -2.40 20.12
CA GLY A 42 -13.50 -1.99 21.26
C GLY A 42 -14.94 -2.49 21.15
N PRO A 43 -15.74 -2.43 22.23
CA PRO A 43 -17.07 -3.08 22.32
C PRO A 43 -18.08 -2.59 21.28
N ASP A 44 -17.90 -1.40 20.69
CA ASP A 44 -18.76 -0.82 19.64
C ASP A 44 -17.96 -0.29 18.42
N GLY A 45 -16.75 -0.81 18.20
CA GLY A 45 -15.85 -0.35 17.12
C GLY A 45 -16.27 -0.79 15.71
N LEU A 46 -15.84 -0.05 14.69
CA LEU A 46 -16.09 -0.34 13.26
C LEU A 46 -15.74 -1.79 12.87
N LEU A 47 -14.62 -2.32 13.36
CA LEU A 47 -14.20 -3.70 13.08
C LEU A 47 -15.26 -4.73 13.50
N LYS A 48 -15.97 -4.52 14.61
CA LYS A 48 -17.03 -5.43 15.08
C LYS A 48 -18.23 -5.49 14.11
N LEU A 49 -18.63 -4.36 13.53
CA LEU A 49 -19.71 -4.31 12.51
C LEU A 49 -19.27 -4.95 11.20
N PHE A 50 -18.03 -4.72 10.77
CA PHE A 50 -17.44 -5.35 9.58
C PHE A 50 -17.31 -6.86 9.74
N THR A 51 -16.72 -7.33 10.85
CA THR A 51 -16.60 -8.76 11.16
C THR A 51 -17.97 -9.44 11.17
N LYS A 52 -18.99 -8.80 11.77
CA LYS A 52 -20.36 -9.32 11.77
C LYS A 52 -20.91 -9.51 10.34
N ASN A 53 -20.88 -8.46 9.53
CA ASN A 53 -21.46 -8.49 8.18
C ASN A 53 -20.76 -9.51 7.28
N VAL A 54 -19.43 -9.61 7.38
CA VAL A 54 -18.62 -10.55 6.62
C VAL A 54 -18.96 -12.00 6.97
N LEU A 55 -19.02 -12.33 8.26
CA LEU A 55 -19.35 -13.67 8.74
C LEU A 55 -20.78 -14.08 8.41
N GLU A 56 -21.75 -13.18 8.61
CA GLU A 56 -23.15 -13.47 8.28
C GLU A 56 -23.34 -13.70 6.78
N THR A 57 -22.68 -12.90 5.94
CA THR A 57 -22.75 -13.07 4.48
C THR A 57 -22.17 -14.41 4.08
N ALA A 58 -20.99 -14.76 4.59
CA ALA A 58 -20.32 -16.00 4.22
C ALA A 58 -21.05 -17.25 4.75
N LEU A 59 -21.68 -17.18 5.93
CA LEU A 59 -22.56 -18.23 6.44
C LEU A 59 -23.85 -18.37 5.62
N ASN A 60 -24.39 -17.27 5.10
CA ASN A 60 -25.55 -17.33 4.19
C ASN A 60 -25.17 -17.95 2.85
N GLU A 61 -23.94 -17.73 2.37
CA GLU A 61 -23.41 -18.36 1.15
C GLU A 61 -23.22 -19.87 1.33
N GLU A 62 -22.59 -20.31 2.43
CA GLU A 62 -22.49 -21.74 2.76
C GLU A 62 -23.87 -22.41 2.82
N MET A 63 -24.89 -21.68 3.29
CA MET A 63 -26.27 -22.16 3.31
C MET A 63 -26.90 -22.23 1.92
N THR A 64 -26.57 -21.29 1.02
CA THR A 64 -27.01 -21.35 -0.39
C THR A 64 -26.38 -22.58 -1.06
N GLU A 65 -25.08 -22.80 -0.86
CA GLU A 65 -24.36 -23.96 -1.39
C GLU A 65 -24.92 -25.28 -0.85
N HIS A 66 -25.16 -25.35 0.46
CA HIS A 66 -25.74 -26.54 1.13
C HIS A 66 -27.15 -26.89 0.62
N LEU A 67 -27.99 -25.88 0.39
CA LEU A 67 -29.37 -26.07 -0.08
C LEU A 67 -29.49 -26.13 -1.61
N GLY A 68 -28.46 -25.71 -2.34
CA GLY A 68 -28.45 -25.63 -3.80
C GLY A 68 -29.32 -24.52 -4.38
N HIS A 69 -29.80 -23.57 -3.57
CA HIS A 69 -30.67 -22.49 -4.03
C HIS A 69 -30.59 -21.24 -3.14
N GLU A 70 -30.90 -20.10 -3.75
CA GLU A 70 -30.92 -18.80 -3.07
C GLU A 70 -32.09 -18.65 -2.10
N LYS A 71 -32.00 -17.64 -1.22
CA LYS A 71 -33.09 -17.33 -0.28
C LYS A 71 -34.37 -16.99 -1.06
N ASN A 72 -35.47 -17.67 -0.71
CA ASN A 72 -36.78 -17.54 -1.36
C ASN A 72 -36.80 -17.94 -2.86
N GLN A 73 -35.79 -18.67 -3.33
CA GLN A 73 -35.69 -19.13 -4.72
C GLN A 73 -35.61 -20.66 -4.81
N ALA A 74 -36.29 -21.37 -3.90
CA ALA A 74 -36.38 -22.82 -3.97
C ALA A 74 -37.21 -23.24 -5.20
N ASP A 75 -36.66 -24.15 -6.02
CA ASP A 75 -37.38 -24.67 -7.19
C ASP A 75 -38.57 -25.54 -6.78
N ASN A 76 -39.67 -25.45 -7.54
CA ASN A 76 -40.91 -26.19 -7.31
C ASN A 76 -40.77 -27.69 -7.64
N GLY A 77 -39.76 -28.07 -8.43
CA GLY A 77 -39.48 -29.46 -8.84
C GLY A 77 -38.39 -30.18 -8.02
N ARG A 78 -37.96 -29.60 -6.90
CA ARG A 78 -36.80 -30.10 -6.13
C ARG A 78 -37.02 -31.46 -5.45
N VAL A 79 -35.96 -32.25 -5.39
CA VAL A 79 -35.92 -33.56 -4.70
C VAL A 79 -35.77 -33.40 -3.17
N SER A 80 -35.06 -32.37 -2.71
CA SER A 80 -34.87 -32.10 -1.28
C SER A 80 -35.98 -31.19 -0.74
N THR A 81 -36.56 -31.57 0.41
CA THR A 81 -37.53 -30.75 1.15
C THR A 81 -36.88 -29.69 2.04
N ASN A 82 -35.55 -29.71 2.16
CA ASN A 82 -34.84 -28.83 3.07
C ASN A 82 -34.94 -27.36 2.61
N VAL A 83 -35.10 -26.45 3.56
CA VAL A 83 -35.25 -25.02 3.33
C VAL A 83 -34.62 -24.24 4.45
N ARG A 84 -34.29 -22.98 4.20
CA ARG A 84 -33.92 -22.03 5.26
C ARG A 84 -35.07 -21.91 6.26
N ASN A 85 -34.76 -22.04 7.56
CA ASN A 85 -35.72 -21.98 8.66
C ASN A 85 -35.22 -21.05 9.77
N GLY A 86 -35.12 -19.77 9.43
CA GLY A 86 -34.73 -18.71 10.37
C GLY A 86 -33.22 -18.67 10.67
N ARG A 87 -32.89 -18.04 11.79
CA ARG A 87 -31.51 -17.76 12.23
C ARG A 87 -31.35 -18.09 13.72
N ARG A 88 -30.11 -18.25 14.17
CA ARG A 88 -29.73 -18.37 15.58
C ARG A 88 -28.63 -17.38 15.89
N SER A 89 -28.84 -16.54 16.89
CA SER A 89 -27.80 -15.63 17.37
C SER A 89 -26.70 -16.39 18.10
N LYS A 90 -25.46 -16.00 17.85
CA LYS A 90 -24.25 -16.61 18.39
C LYS A 90 -23.22 -15.52 18.63
N THR A 91 -22.70 -15.44 19.86
CA THR A 91 -21.55 -14.58 20.17
C THR A 91 -20.25 -15.34 19.88
N VAL A 92 -19.36 -14.66 19.16
CA VAL A 92 -18.03 -15.13 18.78
C VAL A 92 -16.98 -14.11 19.23
N VAL A 93 -15.84 -14.59 19.69
CA VAL A 93 -14.72 -13.79 20.18
C VAL A 93 -13.66 -13.74 19.09
N SER A 94 -13.35 -12.53 18.63
CA SER A 94 -12.22 -12.20 17.75
C SER A 94 -11.12 -11.54 18.58
N ASP A 95 -9.85 -11.83 18.28
CA ASP A 95 -8.71 -11.23 18.96
C ASP A 95 -8.53 -9.74 18.59
N ALA A 96 -8.99 -9.33 17.40
CA ALA A 96 -9.01 -7.95 16.95
C ALA A 96 -10.28 -7.19 17.40
N ALA A 97 -11.48 -7.76 17.23
CA ALA A 97 -12.74 -7.05 17.44
C ALA A 97 -13.42 -7.33 18.81
N GLY A 98 -12.89 -8.25 19.61
CA GLY A 98 -13.52 -8.67 20.86
C GLY A 98 -14.78 -9.52 20.62
N GLU A 99 -15.79 -9.40 21.50
CA GLU A 99 -17.05 -10.13 21.36
C GLU A 99 -17.94 -9.53 20.26
N VAL A 100 -18.27 -10.35 19.26
CA VAL A 100 -19.14 -10.02 18.11
C VAL A 100 -20.37 -10.92 18.16
N SER A 101 -21.58 -10.35 18.04
CA SER A 101 -22.83 -11.12 17.94
C SER A 101 -23.23 -11.28 16.48
N ILE A 102 -23.30 -12.53 16.01
CA ILE A 102 -23.66 -12.89 14.63
C ILE A 102 -24.95 -13.72 14.58
N ASP A 103 -25.70 -13.62 13.48
CA ASP A 103 -26.87 -14.46 13.20
C ASP A 103 -26.53 -15.59 12.22
N VAL A 104 -26.49 -16.81 12.72
CA VAL A 104 -26.17 -18.01 11.94
C VAL A 104 -27.46 -18.55 11.28
N PRO A 105 -27.50 -18.73 9.95
CA PRO A 105 -28.66 -19.29 9.26
C PRO A 105 -28.89 -20.75 9.63
N ARG A 106 -30.15 -21.17 9.59
CA ARG A 106 -30.56 -22.55 9.87
C ARG A 106 -31.31 -23.14 8.70
N ASP A 107 -31.15 -24.42 8.51
CA ASP A 107 -31.98 -25.24 7.64
C ASP A 107 -33.09 -25.94 8.44
N ARG A 108 -34.11 -26.44 7.75
CA ARG A 108 -35.28 -27.08 8.36
C ARG A 108 -34.95 -28.46 8.91
N GLU A 109 -34.11 -29.20 8.20
CA GLU A 109 -33.75 -30.59 8.53
C GLU A 109 -32.56 -30.68 9.51
N GLY A 110 -31.88 -29.56 9.77
CA GLY A 110 -30.78 -29.49 10.74
C GLY A 110 -29.48 -30.13 10.27
N THR A 111 -29.34 -30.37 8.97
CA THR A 111 -28.19 -31.02 8.32
C THR A 111 -27.07 -30.03 7.96
N PHE A 112 -27.32 -28.72 8.09
CA PHE A 112 -26.31 -27.70 7.80
C PHE A 112 -25.16 -27.70 8.83
N GLU A 113 -23.95 -28.00 8.37
CA GLU A 113 -22.71 -27.92 9.16
C GLU A 113 -21.81 -26.78 8.66
N PRO A 114 -21.88 -25.58 9.28
CA PRO A 114 -21.09 -24.44 8.83
C PRO A 114 -19.60 -24.69 9.02
N LYS A 115 -18.79 -24.31 8.02
CA LYS A 115 -17.33 -24.54 8.02
C LYS A 115 -16.57 -23.31 8.51
N ILE A 116 -17.02 -22.11 8.12
CA ILE A 116 -16.43 -20.82 8.52
C ILE A 116 -16.54 -20.59 10.03
N VAL A 117 -17.74 -20.80 10.60
CA VAL A 117 -17.95 -20.75 12.04
C VAL A 117 -18.58 -22.06 12.51
N ARG A 118 -17.73 -23.03 12.87
CA ARG A 118 -18.18 -24.38 13.24
C ARG A 118 -19.20 -24.36 14.37
N ARG A 119 -20.04 -25.41 14.42
CA ARG A 119 -20.98 -25.61 15.54
C ARG A 119 -20.20 -25.55 16.86
N ARG A 120 -20.72 -24.78 17.83
CA ARG A 120 -20.11 -24.57 19.17
C ARG A 120 -18.76 -23.83 19.20
N GLN A 121 -18.14 -23.50 18.06
CA GLN A 121 -16.93 -22.68 18.01
C GLN A 121 -17.24 -21.25 18.46
N ARG A 122 -16.67 -20.80 19.58
CA ARG A 122 -16.86 -19.43 20.10
C ARG A 122 -15.69 -18.50 19.83
N ARG A 123 -14.52 -19.02 19.48
CA ARG A 123 -13.36 -18.19 19.12
C ARG A 123 -13.13 -18.30 17.62
N LEU A 124 -13.13 -17.17 16.92
CA LEU A 124 -12.86 -17.12 15.50
C LEU A 124 -11.36 -17.03 15.29
N GLY A 125 -10.83 -17.91 14.45
CA GLY A 125 -9.58 -17.63 13.78
C GLY A 125 -9.88 -16.65 12.66
N GLU A 126 -9.11 -15.57 12.59
CA GLU A 126 -9.13 -14.43 11.65
C GLU A 126 -9.05 -14.82 10.16
N VAL A 127 -9.91 -15.67 9.59
CA VAL A 127 -9.70 -16.17 8.23
C VAL A 127 -9.65 -15.05 7.18
N ASP A 128 -10.61 -14.13 7.17
CA ASP A 128 -10.68 -13.07 6.16
C ASP A 128 -9.58 -12.01 6.36
N GLU A 129 -9.32 -11.60 7.60
CA GLU A 129 -8.24 -10.66 7.92
C GLU A 129 -6.85 -11.27 7.67
N MET A 130 -6.68 -12.58 7.93
CA MET A 130 -5.46 -13.30 7.56
C MET A 130 -5.34 -13.43 6.04
N VAL A 131 -6.41 -13.72 5.31
CA VAL A 131 -6.40 -13.75 3.83
C VAL A 131 -5.99 -12.39 3.29
N LEU A 132 -6.58 -11.29 3.78
CA LEU A 132 -6.22 -9.92 3.37
C LEU A 132 -4.79 -9.56 3.77
N SER A 133 -4.34 -9.94 4.97
CA SER A 133 -2.95 -9.70 5.40
C SER A 133 -1.95 -10.47 4.55
N LEU A 134 -2.21 -11.74 4.25
CA LEU A 134 -1.33 -12.56 3.42
C LEU A 134 -1.31 -12.06 1.97
N TYR A 135 -2.45 -11.64 1.44
CA TYR A 135 -2.54 -11.03 0.11
C TYR A 135 -1.78 -9.71 0.06
N ALA A 136 -1.94 -8.84 1.07
CA ALA A 136 -1.19 -7.58 1.20
C ALA A 136 0.32 -7.78 1.37
N LYS A 137 0.75 -8.93 1.92
CA LYS A 137 2.16 -9.35 2.00
C LYS A 137 2.68 -9.95 0.70
N GLY A 138 1.87 -10.02 -0.35
CA GLY A 138 2.27 -10.43 -1.70
C GLY A 138 2.13 -11.92 -1.99
N LEU A 139 1.43 -12.69 -1.16
CA LEU A 139 1.15 -14.11 -1.47
C LEU A 139 0.08 -14.21 -2.56
N THR A 140 0.29 -15.13 -3.49
CA THR A 140 -0.70 -15.51 -4.50
C THR A 140 -1.90 -16.23 -3.87
N THR A 141 -3.06 -16.21 -4.54
CA THR A 141 -4.26 -16.92 -4.04
C THR A 141 -4.02 -18.42 -3.83
N GLY A 142 -3.13 -19.02 -4.63
CA GLY A 142 -2.69 -20.41 -4.46
C GLY A 142 -1.81 -20.63 -3.23
N GLU A 143 -0.86 -19.75 -2.96
CA GLU A 143 -0.02 -19.81 -1.75
C GLU A 143 -0.83 -19.59 -0.48
N ILE A 144 -1.81 -18.68 -0.52
CA ILE A 144 -2.74 -18.46 0.61
C ILE A 144 -3.55 -19.74 0.85
N SER A 145 -4.13 -20.32 -0.21
CA SER A 145 -4.88 -21.58 -0.12
C SER A 145 -4.04 -22.72 0.48
N ALA A 146 -2.79 -22.89 0.02
CA ALA A 146 -1.87 -23.90 0.55
C ALA A 146 -1.50 -23.64 2.01
N HIS A 147 -1.23 -22.39 2.38
CA HIS A 147 -0.92 -21.99 3.75
C HIS A 147 -2.07 -22.28 4.72
N PHE A 148 -3.31 -22.10 4.28
CA PHE A 148 -4.49 -22.46 5.07
C PHE A 148 -4.65 -23.99 5.25
N ALA A 149 -4.34 -24.76 4.21
CA ALA A 149 -4.38 -26.22 4.29
C ALA A 149 -3.30 -26.78 5.24
N GLU A 150 -2.08 -26.25 5.18
CA GLU A 150 -0.94 -26.73 5.94
C GLU A 150 -0.99 -26.34 7.43
N ILE A 151 -1.28 -25.07 7.75
CA ILE A 151 -1.19 -24.56 9.13
C ILE A 151 -2.50 -24.76 9.90
N TYR A 152 -3.64 -24.57 9.22
CA TYR A 152 -4.95 -24.53 9.87
C TYR A 152 -5.79 -25.78 9.61
N GLY A 153 -5.32 -26.71 8.78
CA GLY A 153 -6.06 -27.91 8.38
C GLY A 153 -7.38 -27.58 7.68
N ALA A 154 -7.49 -26.38 7.08
CA ALA A 154 -8.69 -25.85 6.48
C ALA A 154 -8.47 -25.64 4.98
N SER A 155 -9.35 -26.19 4.14
CA SER A 155 -9.29 -25.97 2.70
C SER A 155 -10.06 -24.70 2.33
N ILE A 156 -9.34 -23.63 1.95
CA ILE A 156 -9.93 -22.43 1.34
C ILE A 156 -9.62 -22.47 -0.14
N SER A 157 -10.65 -22.39 -1.00
CA SER A 157 -10.45 -22.39 -2.45
C SER A 157 -9.84 -21.07 -2.93
N LYS A 158 -9.16 -21.08 -4.09
CA LYS A 158 -8.63 -19.85 -4.69
C LYS A 158 -9.73 -18.84 -5.00
N GLU A 159 -10.90 -19.31 -5.41
CA GLU A 159 -12.09 -18.50 -5.67
C GLU A 159 -12.59 -17.82 -4.39
N THR A 160 -12.51 -18.52 -3.25
CA THR A 160 -12.89 -17.96 -1.96
C THR A 160 -11.92 -16.85 -1.53
N VAL A 161 -10.62 -17.05 -1.75
CA VAL A 161 -9.61 -15.99 -1.55
C VAL A 161 -9.91 -14.77 -2.41
N SER A 162 -10.19 -14.96 -3.71
CA SER A 162 -10.54 -13.86 -4.62
C SER A 162 -11.78 -13.10 -4.17
N ARG A 163 -12.86 -13.79 -3.78
CA ARG A 163 -14.08 -13.14 -3.27
C ARG A 163 -13.84 -12.33 -1.99
N ILE A 164 -12.95 -12.79 -1.11
CA ILE A 164 -12.58 -12.04 0.10
C ILE A 164 -11.84 -10.76 -0.29
N THR A 165 -10.90 -10.83 -1.23
CA THR A 165 -10.18 -9.65 -1.72
C THR A 165 -11.07 -8.68 -2.49
N ASP A 166 -12.09 -9.19 -3.21
CA ASP A 166 -13.03 -8.34 -3.97
C ASP A 166 -13.86 -7.43 -3.06
N LYS A 167 -14.10 -7.81 -1.81
CA LYS A 167 -14.80 -6.95 -0.83
C LYS A 167 -14.02 -5.65 -0.54
N VAL A 168 -12.70 -5.69 -0.63
CA VAL A 168 -11.85 -4.50 -0.44
C VAL A 168 -11.93 -3.56 -1.63
N VAL A 169 -12.43 -3.99 -2.80
CA VAL A 169 -12.56 -3.11 -3.97
C VAL A 169 -13.52 -1.94 -3.69
N ALA A 170 -14.60 -2.18 -2.94
CA ALA A 170 -15.53 -1.12 -2.55
C ALA A 170 -14.84 -0.10 -1.61
N GLU A 171 -14.11 -0.58 -0.61
CA GLU A 171 -13.34 0.27 0.32
C GLU A 171 -12.23 1.02 -0.41
N MET A 172 -11.55 0.38 -1.36
CA MET A 172 -10.56 1.01 -2.22
C MET A 172 -11.18 2.14 -3.05
N THR A 173 -12.39 1.93 -3.58
CA THR A 173 -13.10 2.95 -4.36
C THR A 173 -13.45 4.16 -3.49
N GLU A 174 -13.97 3.91 -2.28
CA GLU A 174 -14.26 4.97 -1.30
C GLU A 174 -12.97 5.71 -0.89
N TRP A 175 -11.90 4.98 -0.57
CA TRP A 175 -10.60 5.55 -0.24
C TRP A 175 -10.03 6.39 -1.39
N SER A 176 -10.15 5.91 -2.63
CA SER A 176 -9.64 6.62 -3.81
C SER A 176 -10.40 7.92 -4.12
N SER A 177 -11.64 8.04 -3.63
CA SER A 177 -12.50 9.22 -3.82
C SER A 177 -12.62 10.07 -2.57
N ARG A 178 -11.94 9.71 -1.48
CA ARG A 178 -12.02 10.42 -0.20
C ARG A 178 -11.65 11.91 -0.34
N PRO A 179 -12.27 12.80 0.46
CA PRO A 179 -11.85 14.19 0.57
C PRO A 179 -10.39 14.28 1.02
N LEU A 180 -9.67 15.27 0.49
CA LEU A 180 -8.27 15.55 0.78
C LEU A 180 -8.13 16.91 1.48
N ASP A 181 -6.98 17.13 2.10
CA ASP A 181 -6.67 18.40 2.74
C ASP A 181 -6.59 19.53 1.71
N VAL A 182 -6.91 20.75 2.16
CA VAL A 182 -6.98 21.93 1.30
C VAL A 182 -5.60 22.33 0.76
N VAL A 183 -4.53 22.13 1.54
CA VAL A 183 -3.16 22.53 1.20
C VAL A 183 -2.17 21.44 1.53
N TYR A 184 -1.26 21.15 0.60
CA TYR A 184 -0.11 20.27 0.81
C TYR A 184 1.21 21.03 0.62
N VAL A 185 2.18 20.77 1.50
CA VAL A 185 3.52 21.34 1.40
C VAL A 185 4.26 20.77 0.20
N ALA A 186 4.18 19.46 0.00
CA ALA A 186 4.78 18.81 -1.15
C ALA A 186 3.91 17.64 -1.64
N VAL A 187 3.85 17.43 -2.94
CA VAL A 187 3.28 16.23 -3.56
C VAL A 187 4.34 15.57 -4.42
N PHE A 188 4.68 14.33 -4.09
CA PHE A 188 5.60 13.51 -4.87
C PHE A 188 4.80 12.66 -5.85
N ILE A 189 5.18 12.68 -7.12
CA ILE A 189 4.64 11.80 -8.15
C ILE A 189 5.71 10.79 -8.53
N ASP A 190 5.39 9.51 -8.37
CA ASP A 190 6.25 8.40 -8.79
C ASP A 190 5.43 7.35 -9.57
N ALA A 191 6.10 6.48 -10.31
CA ALA A 191 5.48 5.42 -11.09
C ALA A 191 6.14 4.07 -10.81
N ILE A 192 5.33 3.04 -10.63
CA ILE A 192 5.77 1.65 -10.64
C ILE A 192 5.22 0.93 -11.87
N VAL A 193 6.07 0.22 -12.60
CA VAL A 193 5.64 -0.57 -13.75
C VAL A 193 5.26 -1.97 -13.30
N VAL A 194 4.02 -2.35 -13.54
CA VAL A 194 3.46 -3.67 -13.22
C VAL A 194 3.00 -4.38 -14.50
N LYS A 195 3.10 -5.70 -14.52
CA LYS A 195 2.58 -6.50 -15.64
C LYS A 195 1.09 -6.74 -15.43
N VAL A 196 0.26 -6.22 -16.33
CA VAL A 196 -1.19 -6.37 -16.29
C VAL A 196 -1.64 -7.17 -17.50
N ARG A 197 -2.57 -8.11 -17.29
CA ARG A 197 -3.20 -8.87 -18.37
C ARG A 197 -4.56 -8.24 -18.68
N ASP A 198 -4.72 -7.77 -19.91
CA ASP A 198 -5.97 -7.21 -20.43
C ASP A 198 -6.07 -7.61 -21.91
N GLY A 199 -6.59 -8.81 -22.15
CA GLY A 199 -6.40 -9.57 -23.41
C GLY A 199 -4.97 -10.12 -23.56
N GLN A 200 -3.98 -9.23 -23.60
CA GLN A 200 -2.54 -9.56 -23.63
C GLN A 200 -1.82 -9.04 -22.38
N VAL A 201 -0.70 -9.67 -22.03
CA VAL A 201 0.13 -9.21 -20.91
C VAL A 201 1.00 -8.05 -21.38
N ALA A 202 0.85 -6.89 -20.77
CA ALA A 202 1.63 -5.69 -21.07
C ALA A 202 2.15 -5.04 -19.78
N ASN A 203 3.29 -4.35 -19.90
CA ASN A 203 3.79 -3.48 -18.85
C ASN A 203 2.89 -2.23 -18.78
N ARG A 204 2.30 -1.97 -17.62
CA ARG A 204 1.51 -0.77 -17.34
C ARG A 204 2.10 0.00 -16.16
N PRO A 205 2.34 1.31 -16.27
CA PRO A 205 2.73 2.12 -15.14
C PRO A 205 1.52 2.35 -14.22
N VAL A 206 1.76 2.36 -12.91
CA VAL A 206 0.82 2.83 -11.88
C VAL A 206 1.48 4.02 -11.21
N TYR A 207 0.86 5.18 -11.37
CA TYR A 207 1.33 6.43 -10.77
C TYR A 207 0.78 6.58 -9.38
N ALA A 208 1.62 6.97 -8.44
CA ALA A 208 1.25 7.29 -7.08
C ALA A 208 1.51 8.78 -6.82
N ALA A 209 0.54 9.46 -6.21
CA ALA A 209 0.73 10.78 -5.63
C ALA A 209 0.86 10.64 -4.12
N ILE A 210 1.95 11.12 -3.54
CA ILE A 210 2.22 11.09 -2.11
C ILE A 210 2.34 12.52 -1.60
N GLY A 211 1.37 12.95 -0.79
CA GLY A 211 1.32 14.29 -0.21
C GLY A 211 2.05 14.36 1.12
N VAL A 212 2.60 15.54 1.41
CA VAL A 212 3.10 15.95 2.73
C VAL A 212 2.21 17.08 3.22
N THR A 213 1.49 16.84 4.31
CA THR A 213 0.59 17.84 4.90
C THR A 213 1.38 18.96 5.56
N VAL A 214 0.68 20.05 5.92
CA VAL A 214 1.26 21.17 6.68
C VAL A 214 1.84 20.75 8.04
N ASP A 215 1.30 19.67 8.63
CA ASP A 215 1.80 19.08 9.88
C ASP A 215 2.99 18.12 9.65
N GLY A 216 3.49 18.00 8.42
CA GLY A 216 4.61 17.13 8.07
C GLY A 216 4.26 15.64 7.96
N ARG A 217 2.96 15.29 7.89
CA ARG A 217 2.53 13.88 7.73
C ARG A 217 2.54 13.49 6.26
N LYS A 218 2.98 12.28 5.96
CA LYS A 218 2.93 11.70 4.61
C LYS A 218 1.63 10.93 4.43
N ASP A 219 0.99 11.10 3.28
CA ASP A 219 -0.23 10.38 2.91
C ASP A 219 -0.23 10.03 1.42
N VAL A 220 -0.79 8.88 1.05
CA VAL A 220 -0.97 8.51 -0.37
C VAL A 220 -2.28 9.13 -0.83
N LEU A 221 -2.21 10.08 -1.74
CA LEU A 221 -3.38 10.84 -2.21
C LEU A 221 -4.19 10.04 -3.23
N GLY A 222 -3.52 9.22 -4.03
CA GLY A 222 -4.18 8.33 -4.98
C GLY A 222 -3.20 7.49 -5.79
N LEU A 223 -3.77 6.54 -6.52
CA LEU A 223 -3.09 5.64 -7.45
C LEU A 223 -3.84 5.63 -8.77
N TRP A 224 -3.14 5.81 -9.90
CA TRP A 224 -3.74 5.83 -11.23
C TRP A 224 -2.99 4.88 -12.16
N ALA A 225 -3.71 3.93 -12.76
CA ALA A 225 -3.15 3.07 -13.78
C ALA A 225 -3.03 3.82 -15.11
N GLY A 226 -1.81 3.91 -15.64
CA GLY A 226 -1.54 4.44 -16.96
C GLY A 226 -1.72 3.39 -18.06
N THR A 227 -2.04 3.86 -19.26
CA THR A 227 -2.13 3.04 -20.48
C THR A 227 -0.83 3.04 -21.28
N GLY A 228 0.25 3.63 -20.75
CA GLY A 228 1.55 3.75 -21.41
C GLY A 228 1.79 5.08 -22.15
N GLY A 229 0.83 6.01 -22.10
CA GLY A 229 0.97 7.38 -22.61
C GLY A 229 0.89 8.42 -21.49
N GLU A 230 2.03 8.93 -21.03
CA GLU A 230 2.17 9.97 -20.00
C GLU A 230 1.95 11.38 -20.55
N GLY A 231 0.95 11.56 -21.41
CA GLY A 231 0.70 12.86 -22.02
C GLY A 231 0.10 13.87 -21.04
N ALA A 232 0.16 15.16 -21.38
CA ALA A 232 -0.43 16.25 -20.60
C ALA A 232 -1.91 16.01 -20.22
N LYS A 233 -2.69 15.34 -21.08
CA LYS A 233 -4.10 15.00 -20.79
C LYS A 233 -4.26 14.05 -19.62
N PHE A 234 -3.39 13.04 -19.50
CA PHE A 234 -3.42 12.10 -18.38
C PHE A 234 -3.13 12.83 -17.07
N TRP A 235 -2.05 13.62 -17.05
CA TRP A 235 -1.69 14.40 -15.88
C TRP A 235 -2.75 15.42 -15.50
N MET A 236 -3.40 16.05 -16.48
CA MET A 236 -4.52 16.96 -16.23
C MET A 236 -5.65 16.24 -15.49
N SER A 237 -5.99 15.01 -15.91
CA SER A 237 -7.03 14.22 -15.23
C SER A 237 -6.67 13.89 -13.77
N VAL A 238 -5.40 13.55 -13.51
CA VAL A 238 -4.90 13.23 -12.16
C VAL A 238 -4.94 14.46 -11.25
N LEU A 239 -4.42 15.60 -11.72
CA LEU A 239 -4.37 16.81 -10.90
C LEU A 239 -5.75 17.42 -10.69
N VAL A 240 -6.65 17.34 -11.69
CA VAL A 240 -8.05 17.76 -11.53
C VAL A 240 -8.80 16.85 -10.57
N ASP A 241 -8.54 15.54 -10.56
CA ASP A 241 -9.12 14.63 -9.57
C ASP A 241 -8.72 15.05 -8.14
N LEU A 242 -7.43 15.29 -7.90
CA LEU A 242 -6.93 15.79 -6.62
C LEU A 242 -7.60 17.12 -6.22
N LYS A 243 -7.72 18.05 -7.17
CA LYS A 243 -8.37 19.35 -6.95
C LYS A 243 -9.86 19.19 -6.60
N ASN A 244 -10.59 18.35 -7.32
CA ASN A 244 -12.00 18.07 -7.07
C ASN A 244 -12.24 17.40 -5.71
N ARG A 245 -11.25 16.67 -5.21
CA ARG A 245 -11.28 16.05 -3.88
C ARG A 245 -10.93 17.02 -2.74
N GLY A 246 -10.57 18.27 -3.03
CA GLY A 246 -10.42 19.34 -2.04
C GLY A 246 -9.08 20.08 -2.09
N VAL A 247 -8.09 19.58 -2.85
CA VAL A 247 -6.76 20.19 -2.88
C VAL A 247 -6.80 21.52 -3.63
N SER A 248 -6.70 22.62 -2.88
CA SER A 248 -6.75 23.97 -3.40
C SER A 248 -5.39 24.52 -3.77
N ASP A 249 -4.34 24.12 -3.04
CA ASP A 249 -2.96 24.55 -3.32
C ASP A 249 -1.92 23.50 -2.92
N VAL A 250 -0.79 23.52 -3.64
CA VAL A 250 0.38 22.67 -3.40
C VAL A 250 1.62 23.53 -3.53
N PHE A 251 2.50 23.61 -2.53
CA PHE A 251 3.68 24.47 -2.66
C PHE A 251 4.72 23.85 -3.61
N PHE A 252 4.98 22.55 -3.45
CA PHE A 252 5.96 21.83 -4.28
C PHE A 252 5.35 20.58 -4.91
N LEU A 253 5.54 20.41 -6.22
CA LEU A 253 5.24 19.16 -6.90
C LEU A 253 6.55 18.54 -7.40
N VAL A 254 6.91 17.39 -6.85
CA VAL A 254 8.20 16.74 -7.07
C VAL A 254 8.02 15.50 -7.94
N CYS A 255 8.67 15.44 -9.11
CA CYS A 255 8.48 14.37 -10.10
C CYS A 255 9.77 14.01 -10.87
N ASP A 256 9.76 12.92 -11.63
CA ASP A 256 10.91 12.47 -12.47
C ASP A 256 10.97 13.17 -13.84
N GLY A 257 10.86 14.51 -13.87
CA GLY A 257 11.01 15.31 -15.11
C GLY A 257 10.02 14.95 -16.23
N LEU A 258 8.77 14.64 -15.84
CA LEU A 258 7.72 14.16 -16.74
C LEU A 258 7.33 15.23 -17.77
N LYS A 259 7.52 14.93 -19.05
CA LYS A 259 7.26 15.88 -20.13
C LYS A 259 5.79 16.33 -20.14
N GLY A 260 5.58 17.65 -20.12
CA GLY A 260 4.25 18.25 -20.17
C GLY A 260 3.53 18.31 -18.83
N LEU A 261 4.04 17.69 -17.77
CA LEU A 261 3.50 17.85 -16.42
C LEU A 261 3.64 19.29 -15.90
N PRO A 262 4.78 20.01 -16.07
CA PRO A 262 4.90 21.38 -15.58
C PRO A 262 3.80 22.32 -16.06
N GLY A 263 3.51 22.33 -17.37
CA GLY A 263 2.43 23.18 -17.92
C GLY A 263 1.03 22.77 -17.46
N VAL A 264 0.82 21.49 -17.09
CA VAL A 264 -0.44 21.04 -16.48
C VAL A 264 -0.54 21.52 -15.04
N VAL A 265 0.55 21.46 -14.28
CA VAL A 265 0.59 21.96 -12.90
C VAL A 265 0.28 23.45 -12.87
N GLU A 266 0.93 24.25 -13.71
CA GLU A 266 0.68 25.70 -13.83
C GLU A 266 -0.80 26.02 -14.13
N ALA A 267 -1.48 25.17 -14.90
CA ALA A 267 -2.90 25.33 -15.21
C ALA A 267 -3.83 24.97 -14.03
N VAL A 268 -3.46 23.99 -13.19
CA VAL A 268 -4.30 23.51 -12.08
C VAL A 268 -4.04 24.32 -10.80
N TRP A 269 -2.77 24.56 -10.48
CA TRP A 269 -2.26 25.30 -9.32
C TRP A 269 -1.12 26.24 -9.76
N PRO A 270 -1.44 27.48 -10.15
CA PRO A 270 -0.46 28.42 -10.75
C PRO A 270 0.69 28.85 -9.83
N GLN A 271 0.55 28.65 -8.52
CA GLN A 271 1.58 29.02 -7.52
C GLN A 271 2.51 27.84 -7.17
N THR A 272 2.20 26.63 -7.64
CA THR A 272 2.99 25.45 -7.35
C THR A 272 4.34 25.49 -8.05
N ILE A 273 5.41 25.25 -7.29
CA ILE A 273 6.76 25.10 -7.83
C ILE A 273 6.96 23.62 -8.22
N VAL A 274 7.19 23.37 -9.50
CA VAL A 274 7.51 22.03 -9.99
C VAL A 274 9.00 21.78 -9.84
N GLN A 275 9.35 20.65 -9.23
CA GLN A 275 10.72 20.25 -9.00
C GLN A 275 11.03 18.86 -9.55
N THR A 276 12.22 18.71 -10.12
CA THR A 276 12.79 17.39 -10.43
C THR A 276 13.21 16.69 -9.15
N CYS A 277 12.75 15.45 -8.96
CA CYS A 277 13.11 14.63 -7.83
C CYS A 277 14.60 14.26 -7.85
N ILE A 278 15.34 14.72 -6.84
CA ILE A 278 16.76 14.40 -6.69
C ILE A 278 17.03 12.89 -6.60
N ILE A 279 16.14 12.12 -5.97
CA ILE A 279 16.31 10.66 -5.87
C ILE A 279 16.24 10.00 -7.24
N HIS A 280 15.31 10.44 -8.09
CA HIS A 280 15.23 9.96 -9.47
C HIS A 280 16.40 10.44 -10.31
N LEU A 281 16.84 11.69 -10.14
CA LEU A 281 18.00 12.25 -10.85
C LEU A 281 19.29 11.47 -10.53
N ILE A 282 19.52 11.13 -9.25
CA ILE A 282 20.62 10.28 -8.80
C ILE A 282 20.47 8.86 -9.36
N ARG A 283 19.27 8.27 -9.30
CA ARG A 283 19.02 6.92 -9.84
C ARG A 283 19.28 6.85 -11.34
N ASN A 284 18.83 7.86 -12.09
CA ASN A 284 19.01 7.97 -13.54
C ASN A 284 20.48 8.22 -13.89
N THR A 285 21.24 8.93 -13.03
CA THR A 285 22.69 9.05 -13.15
C THR A 285 23.35 7.66 -13.20
N PHE A 286 23.08 6.79 -12.24
CA PHE A 286 23.70 5.47 -12.17
C PHE A 286 23.23 4.47 -13.25
N ARG A 287 22.17 4.79 -14.00
CA ARG A 287 21.79 4.03 -15.20
C ARG A 287 22.68 4.37 -16.41
N LEU A 288 23.33 5.53 -16.40
CA LEU A 288 24.16 6.05 -17.48
C LEU A 288 25.66 5.85 -17.23
N THR A 289 26.04 5.31 -16.08
CA THR A 289 27.44 5.20 -15.64
C THR A 289 27.79 3.74 -15.34
N SER A 290 29.09 3.44 -15.28
CA SER A 290 29.55 2.09 -14.95
C SER A 290 29.46 1.81 -13.44
N ARG A 291 29.30 0.54 -13.05
CA ARG A 291 29.37 0.13 -11.64
C ARG A 291 30.74 0.39 -11.02
N ARG A 292 31.82 0.27 -11.80
CA ARG A 292 33.19 0.47 -11.34
C ARG A 292 33.40 1.89 -10.80
N ASP A 293 32.80 2.87 -11.47
CA ASP A 293 33.02 4.28 -11.18
C ASP A 293 31.94 4.85 -10.22
N SER A 294 30.98 4.02 -9.78
CA SER A 294 29.80 4.46 -9.04
C SER A 294 30.11 5.08 -7.67
N ASP A 295 31.08 4.57 -6.92
CA ASP A 295 31.42 5.12 -5.61
C ASP A 295 32.09 6.50 -5.72
N ALA A 296 32.94 6.69 -6.72
CA ALA A 296 33.58 7.97 -7.00
C ALA A 296 32.53 9.00 -7.47
N ILE A 297 31.70 8.63 -8.43
CA ILE A 297 30.60 9.47 -8.92
C ILE A 297 29.65 9.84 -7.76
N LYS A 298 29.31 8.90 -6.87
CA LYS A 298 28.46 9.17 -5.70
C LYS A 298 29.03 10.25 -4.79
N LYS A 299 30.36 10.28 -4.62
CA LYS A 299 31.05 11.31 -3.84
C LYS A 299 30.97 12.66 -4.55
N ASP A 300 31.16 12.68 -5.87
CA ASP A 300 31.24 13.93 -6.65
C ASP A 300 29.85 14.55 -6.93
N ILE A 301 28.77 13.76 -6.98
CA ILE A 301 27.40 14.29 -7.09
C ILE A 301 26.87 14.83 -5.76
N LYS A 302 27.43 14.41 -4.61
CA LYS A 302 26.89 14.77 -3.30
C LYS A 302 26.92 16.27 -3.03
N PRO A 303 28.03 16.99 -3.29
CA PRO A 303 28.09 18.44 -3.15
C PRO A 303 26.98 19.19 -3.89
N ILE A 304 26.51 18.69 -5.04
CA ILE A 304 25.49 19.35 -5.86
C ILE A 304 24.18 19.56 -5.08
N TYR A 305 23.69 18.55 -4.35
CA TYR A 305 22.43 18.63 -3.62
C TYR A 305 22.59 18.94 -2.12
N THR A 306 23.83 19.01 -1.61
CA THR A 306 24.11 19.44 -0.23
C THR A 306 24.71 20.85 -0.17
N ALA A 307 24.79 21.55 -1.30
CA ALA A 307 25.38 22.88 -1.39
C ALA A 307 24.57 23.93 -0.59
N PRO A 308 25.25 24.94 -0.01
CA PRO A 308 24.61 25.98 0.80
C PRO A 308 23.77 26.97 -0.01
N ASN A 309 23.94 27.03 -1.34
CA ASN A 309 23.19 27.89 -2.26
C ASN A 309 23.30 27.37 -3.70
N ALA A 310 22.51 27.96 -4.61
CA ALA A 310 22.45 27.57 -6.02
C ALA A 310 23.78 27.77 -6.76
N ASP A 311 24.55 28.82 -6.46
CA ASP A 311 25.82 29.08 -7.12
C ASP A 311 26.87 28.02 -6.75
N ALA A 312 26.94 27.64 -5.48
CA ALA A 312 27.80 26.55 -5.02
C ALA A 312 27.36 25.19 -5.58
N ALA A 313 26.04 24.97 -5.74
CA ALA A 313 25.52 23.78 -6.39
C ALA A 313 25.93 23.72 -7.87
N LEU A 314 25.88 24.87 -8.57
CA LEU A 314 26.25 24.98 -9.97
C LEU A 314 27.75 24.74 -10.16
N ALA A 315 28.59 25.33 -9.31
CA ALA A 315 30.02 25.09 -9.30
C ALA A 315 30.34 23.59 -9.08
N ALA A 316 29.65 22.93 -8.15
CA ALA A 316 29.80 21.49 -7.95
C ALA A 316 29.37 20.66 -9.18
N LEU A 317 28.38 21.12 -9.95
CA LEU A 317 28.00 20.49 -11.21
C LEU A 317 29.04 20.73 -12.32
N ASP A 318 29.66 21.91 -12.34
CA ASP A 318 30.77 22.22 -13.25
C ASP A 318 31.99 21.32 -12.94
N ASP A 319 32.33 21.14 -11.67
CA ASP A 319 33.39 20.21 -11.22
C ASP A 319 33.09 18.76 -11.62
N LEU A 320 31.81 18.34 -11.52
CA LEU A 320 31.39 17.01 -11.97
C LEU A 320 31.59 16.86 -13.50
N GLU A 321 31.29 17.90 -14.27
CA GLU A 321 31.48 17.93 -15.72
C GLU A 321 32.96 17.90 -16.11
N GLU A 322 33.83 18.60 -15.39
CA GLU A 322 35.28 18.54 -15.62
C GLU A 322 35.82 17.11 -15.38
N ASN A 323 35.43 16.50 -14.26
CA ASN A 323 35.90 15.17 -13.87
C ASN A 323 35.35 14.04 -14.76
N TRP A 324 34.07 14.13 -15.16
CA TRP A 324 33.35 13.01 -15.78
C TRP A 324 32.74 13.32 -17.14
N GLY A 325 32.72 14.57 -17.60
CA GLY A 325 32.01 14.99 -18.82
C GLY A 325 32.56 14.37 -20.11
N THR A 326 33.84 14.02 -20.13
CA THR A 326 34.46 13.31 -21.27
C THR A 326 33.96 11.86 -21.37
N GLN A 327 33.89 11.15 -20.23
CA GLN A 327 33.50 9.73 -20.19
C GLN A 327 31.97 9.55 -20.16
N TYR A 328 31.26 10.43 -19.46
CA TYR A 328 29.83 10.30 -19.15
C TYR A 328 29.04 11.55 -19.55
N ARG A 329 29.20 12.01 -20.80
CA ARG A 329 28.46 13.17 -21.35
C ARG A 329 26.95 13.09 -21.16
N ALA A 330 26.36 11.88 -21.24
CA ALA A 330 24.93 11.68 -21.05
C ALA A 330 24.47 11.97 -19.61
N MET A 331 25.30 11.65 -18.61
CA MET A 331 25.06 11.99 -17.20
C MET A 331 25.06 13.49 -17.02
N ILE A 332 26.06 14.20 -17.54
CA ILE A 332 26.12 15.66 -17.43
C ILE A 332 24.91 16.32 -18.07
N ARG A 333 24.54 15.88 -19.29
CA ARG A 333 23.35 16.38 -19.97
C ARG A 333 22.06 16.14 -19.17
N LEU A 334 21.94 15.01 -18.48
CA LEU A 334 20.80 14.73 -17.60
C LEU A 334 20.67 15.80 -16.51
N TRP A 335 21.76 16.12 -15.80
CA TRP A 335 21.76 17.15 -14.74
C TRP A 335 21.52 18.56 -15.29
N ARG A 336 22.21 18.93 -16.38
CA ARG A 336 22.07 20.26 -17.00
C ARG A 336 20.65 20.51 -17.51
N ASN A 337 20.02 19.51 -18.11
CA ASN A 337 18.63 19.63 -18.58
C ASN A 337 17.64 19.77 -17.43
N ALA A 338 17.89 19.10 -16.30
CA ALA A 338 17.03 19.19 -15.12
C ALA A 338 17.29 20.44 -14.27
N TRP A 339 18.34 21.22 -14.56
CA TRP A 339 18.87 22.22 -13.64
C TRP A 339 17.84 23.24 -13.17
N ASN A 340 17.07 23.80 -14.11
CA ASN A 340 16.05 24.81 -13.82
C ASN A 340 14.95 24.31 -12.88
N GLU A 341 14.65 23.01 -12.95
CA GLU A 341 13.63 22.36 -12.12
C GLU A 341 14.25 21.67 -10.90
N PHE A 342 15.57 21.56 -10.79
CA PHE A 342 16.22 20.86 -9.67
C PHE A 342 16.65 21.82 -8.55
N ILE A 343 17.12 23.03 -8.89
CA ILE A 343 17.84 23.99 -8.03
C ILE A 343 17.64 23.73 -6.52
N PRO A 344 18.69 23.32 -5.77
CA PRO A 344 18.57 22.98 -4.35
C PRO A 344 17.89 24.08 -3.53
N PHE A 345 17.01 23.66 -2.62
CA PHE A 345 16.08 24.52 -1.87
C PHE A 345 16.68 25.61 -0.97
N SER A 346 18.00 25.71 -0.84
CA SER A 346 18.63 26.77 -0.04
C SER A 346 18.42 28.19 -0.61
N THR A 347 17.70 28.32 -1.74
CA THR A 347 17.47 29.60 -2.43
C THR A 347 16.01 30.09 -2.54
N THR A 348 15.00 29.44 -1.98
CA THR A 348 13.59 29.92 -2.14
C THR A 348 13.21 31.10 -1.22
N THR A 349 14.15 31.93 -0.79
CA THR A 349 13.84 33.18 -0.05
C THR A 349 13.78 34.42 -0.95
N SER A 350 13.91 34.32 -2.29
CA SER A 350 14.00 35.55 -3.12
C SER A 350 13.19 35.60 -4.42
N ARG A 351 12.31 34.63 -4.74
CA ARG A 351 11.41 34.78 -5.89
C ARG A 351 9.99 35.22 -5.47
N SER A 352 9.77 36.53 -5.64
CA SER A 352 8.48 37.23 -5.77
C SER A 352 7.76 37.70 -4.49
N ALA A 353 8.34 38.69 -3.83
CA ALA A 353 7.57 39.87 -3.45
C ALA A 353 7.63 40.87 -4.62
N ARG A 354 6.77 40.70 -5.63
CA ARG A 354 6.34 41.72 -6.59
C ARG A 354 4.94 41.41 -7.07
#